data_AF-A0A537N9U1-F1
#
_entry.id   AF-A0A537N9U1-F1
#
_cell.length_a   1.000
_cell.length_b   1.000
_cell.length_c   1.000
_cell.angle_alpha   90.00
_cell.angle_beta   90.00
_cell.angle_gamma   90.00
#
_symmetry.space_group_name_H-M   'P 1'
#
loop_
_entity.id
_entity.type
_entity.pdbx_description
1 polymer ?
#
loop_
_entity_poly.entity_id
_entity_poly.type
_entity_poly.pdbx_seq_one_letter_code
_entity_poly.pdbx_strand_id
1 'polypeptide(L)'
;MSPDSASLASTRSDPLYTALEERILDRDQKGASETYYKLVKAGRPLPEMLREAVRIHGPYTHVPYHERLDDGYVNFVNNDHCLLSARATLHLSKMVPNAAAGLPMAQ
;
A
#
# COMPACT_ATOMS: atom_id res chain seq x y z
N MET A 1 11.32 -25.15 -13.99
CA MET A 1 11.29 -24.13 -12.91
C MET A 1 10.25 -23.10 -13.30
N SER A 2 9.22 -22.87 -12.48
CA SER A 2 8.18 -21.88 -12.79
C SER A 2 8.74 -20.46 -12.75
N PRO A 3 8.34 -19.58 -13.69
CA PRO A 3 8.83 -18.20 -13.76
C PRO A 3 8.47 -17.32 -12.54
N ASP A 4 7.52 -17.76 -11.71
CA ASP A 4 7.06 -16.99 -10.53
C ASP A 4 8.07 -16.93 -9.37
N SER A 5 9.01 -17.87 -9.28
CA SER A 5 9.92 -17.95 -8.13
C SER A 5 11.08 -16.94 -8.19
N ALA A 6 11.40 -16.41 -9.38
CA ALA A 6 12.51 -15.48 -9.57
C ALA A 6 12.15 -14.01 -9.27
N SER A 7 10.87 -13.67 -9.17
CA SER A 7 10.36 -12.31 -8.85
C SER A 7 10.21 -12.06 -7.33
N LEU A 8 10.34 -13.11 -6.51
CA LEU A 8 10.28 -13.02 -5.05
C LEU A 8 11.57 -12.46 -4.40
N ALA A 9 12.62 -12.26 -5.19
CA ALA A 9 13.90 -11.74 -4.73
C ALA A 9 13.81 -10.24 -4.36
N SER A 10 13.37 -10.02 -3.12
CA SER A 10 13.75 -8.94 -2.21
C SER A 10 13.52 -7.49 -2.67
N THR A 11 12.27 -7.07 -2.76
CA THR A 11 11.90 -5.65 -2.50
C THR A 11 12.28 -5.19 -1.08
N ARG A 12 12.57 -6.13 -0.17
CA ARG A 12 13.18 -5.88 1.16
C ARG A 12 14.52 -5.12 1.13
N SER A 13 15.19 -5.05 -0.02
CA SER A 13 16.46 -4.30 -0.14
C SER A 13 16.26 -2.83 -0.51
N ASP A 14 15.05 -2.41 -0.92
CA ASP A 14 14.79 -1.00 -1.17
C ASP A 14 14.56 -0.28 0.17
N PRO A 15 15.41 0.70 0.53
CA PRO A 15 15.29 1.41 1.80
C PRO A 15 13.97 2.16 1.94
N LEU A 16 13.31 2.56 0.85
CA LEU A 16 12.01 3.23 0.90
C LEU A 16 10.88 2.27 1.28
N TYR A 17 10.91 1.02 0.81
CA TYR A 17 9.90 0.03 1.22
C TYR A 17 10.13 -0.48 2.64
N THR A 18 11.38 -0.61 3.07
CA THR A 18 11.70 -0.89 4.48
C THR A 18 11.22 0.24 5.39
N ALA A 19 11.52 1.49 5.04
CA ALA A 19 11.03 2.64 5.79
C ALA A 19 9.50 2.70 5.80
N LEU A 20 8.84 2.40 4.68
CA LEU A 20 7.38 2.40 4.61
C LEU A 20 6.80 1.34 5.56
N GLU A 21 7.38 0.15 5.58
CA GLU A 21 6.99 -0.94 6.49
C GLU A 21 7.13 -0.53 7.95
N GLU A 22 8.29 0.00 8.35
CA GLU A 22 8.53 0.51 9.71
C GLU A 22 7.47 1.55 10.13
N ARG A 23 7.19 2.54 9.28
CA ARG A 23 6.20 3.59 9.60
C ARG A 23 4.78 3.07 9.70
N ILE A 24 4.41 2.09 8.88
CA ILE A 24 3.10 1.45 8.98
C ILE A 24 2.99 0.67 10.29
N LEU A 25 4.02 -0.07 10.69
CA LEU A 25 4.05 -0.83 11.94
C LEU A 25 4.01 0.09 13.17
N ASP A 26 4.72 1.21 13.12
CA ASP A 26 4.74 2.23 14.17
C ASP A 26 3.47 3.10 14.20
N ARG A 27 2.54 2.88 13.27
CA ARG A 27 1.32 3.69 13.07
C ARG A 27 1.60 5.18 12.80
N ASP A 28 2.77 5.51 12.26
CA ASP A 28 3.15 6.85 11.85
C ASP A 28 2.53 7.19 10.48
N GLN A 29 1.28 7.66 10.50
CA GLN A 29 0.51 8.01 9.30
C GLN A 29 1.20 9.09 8.46
N LYS A 30 1.81 10.08 9.12
CA LYS A 30 2.51 11.18 8.44
C LYS A 30 3.78 10.66 7.78
N GLY A 31 4.61 9.92 8.52
CA GLY A 31 5.84 9.33 7.98
C GLY A 31 5.59 8.29 6.89
N ALA A 32 4.52 7.50 7.00
CA ALA A 32 4.10 6.58 5.94
C ALA A 32 3.70 7.34 4.67
N SER A 33 2.92 8.42 4.80
CA SER A 33 2.51 9.28 3.67
C SER A 33 3.70 9.97 3.00
N GLU A 34 4.65 10.50 3.79
CA GLU A 34 5.87 11.11 3.27
C GLU A 34 6.75 10.09 2.54
N THR A 35 6.86 8.87 3.06
CA THR A 35 7.62 7.78 2.44
C THR A 35 6.96 7.31 1.14
N TYR A 36 5.64 7.17 1.15
CA TYR A 36 4.85 6.89 -0.06
C TYR A 36 5.09 7.95 -1.15
N TYR A 37 5.06 9.23 -0.80
CA TYR A 37 5.31 10.31 -1.75
C TYR A 37 6.72 10.26 -2.36
N LYS A 38 7.73 9.81 -1.59
CA LYS A 38 9.08 9.57 -2.12
C LYS A 38 9.11 8.43 -3.13
N LEU A 39 8.36 7.34 -2.91
CA LEU A 39 8.22 6.24 -3.87
C LEU A 39 7.58 6.73 -5.18
N VAL A 40 6.53 7.55 -5.09
CA VAL A 40 5.89 8.18 -6.27
C VAL A 40 6.90 9.05 -7.02
N LYS A 41 7.64 9.93 -6.32
CA LYS A 41 8.65 10.80 -6.93
C LYS A 41 9.82 10.02 -7.54
N ALA A 42 10.16 8.86 -6.98
CA ALA A 42 11.17 7.97 -7.53
C ALA A 42 10.69 7.21 -8.77
N GLY A 43 9.43 7.40 -9.19
CA GLY A 43 8.87 6.77 -10.38
C GLY A 43 8.66 5.26 -10.23
N ARG A 44 8.46 4.77 -8.99
CA ARG A 44 8.24 3.34 -8.76
C ARG A 44 6.99 2.87 -9.50
N PRO A 45 7.02 1.67 -10.14
CA PRO A 45 5.86 1.17 -10.85
C PRO A 45 4.66 1.00 -9.92
N LEU A 46 3.50 1.48 -10.36
CA LEU A 46 2.27 1.37 -9.58
C LEU A 46 1.91 -0.07 -9.14
N PRO A 47 2.00 -1.11 -10.01
CA PRO A 47 1.76 -2.49 -9.58
C PRO A 47 2.73 -2.97 -8.49
N GLU A 48 3.97 -2.48 -8.52
CA GLU A 48 4.99 -2.82 -7.53
C GLU A 48 4.66 -2.18 -6.18
N MET A 49 4.35 -0.89 -6.16
CA MET A 49 3.96 -0.18 -4.94
C MET A 49 2.73 -0.81 -4.28
N LEU A 50 1.73 -1.22 -5.08
CA LEU A 50 0.54 -1.89 -4.59
C LEU A 50 0.84 -3.28 -4.02
N ARG A 51 1.72 -4.05 -4.68
CA ARG A 51 2.17 -5.34 -4.15
C ARG A 51 2.84 -5.18 -2.79
N GLU A 52 3.69 -4.18 -2.63
CA GLU A 52 4.35 -3.90 -1.34
C GLU A 52 3.36 -3.45 -0.27
N ALA A 53 2.40 -2.58 -0.61
CA ALA A 53 1.34 -2.20 0.30
C ALA A 53 0.54 -3.42 0.80
N VAL A 54 0.16 -4.33 -0.11
CA VAL A 54 -0.52 -5.59 0.26
C VAL A 54 0.39 -6.47 1.13
N ARG A 55 1.68 -6.59 0.81
CA ARG A 55 2.64 -7.38 1.61
C ARG A 55 2.76 -6.86 3.03
N ILE A 56 2.83 -5.54 3.19
CA ILE A 56 3.01 -4.89 4.50
C ILE A 56 1.71 -4.97 5.32
N HIS A 57 0.56 -4.62 4.73
CA HIS A 57 -0.71 -4.57 5.45
C HIS A 57 -1.41 -5.92 5.60
N GLY A 58 -1.22 -6.84 4.66
CA GLY A 58 -1.94 -8.11 4.57
C GLY A 58 -1.92 -8.95 5.85
N PRO A 59 -0.75 -9.17 6.49
CA PRO A 59 -0.67 -9.93 7.74
C PRO A 59 -1.44 -9.33 8.92
N TYR A 60 -1.71 -8.03 8.89
CA TYR A 60 -2.39 -7.30 9.96
C TYR A 60 -3.86 -6.99 9.61
N THR A 61 -4.28 -7.28 8.37
CA THR A 61 -5.64 -7.03 7.89
C THR A 61 -6.49 -8.27 8.13
N HIS A 62 -7.39 -8.21 9.10
CA HIS A 62 -8.35 -9.28 9.38
C HIS A 62 -9.70 -8.93 8.76
N VAL A 63 -10.02 -9.43 7.56
CA VAL A 63 -11.31 -9.12 6.91
C VAL A 63 -12.42 -10.01 7.50
N PRO A 64 -13.61 -9.47 7.82
CA PRO A 64 -14.01 -8.07 7.76
C PRO A 64 -13.59 -7.31 9.03
N TYR A 65 -12.66 -6.36 8.91
CA TYR A 65 -12.28 -5.48 10.01
C TYR A 65 -13.08 -4.21 9.83
N HIS A 66 -14.11 -4.02 10.64
CA HIS A 66 -14.79 -2.73 10.74
C HIS A 66 -14.54 -2.10 12.10
N GLU A 67 -13.73 -2.69 12.97
CA GLU A 67 -13.57 -2.28 14.37
C GLU A 67 -12.11 -2.41 14.80
N ARG A 68 -11.55 -1.33 15.34
CA ARG A 68 -10.21 -1.21 15.93
C ARG A 68 -10.36 -0.81 17.39
N LEU A 69 -9.66 -1.48 18.29
CA LEU A 69 -9.62 -1.07 19.69
C LEU A 69 -8.43 -0.12 19.92
N ASP A 70 -8.72 1.13 20.26
CA ASP A 70 -7.72 2.11 20.69
C ASP A 70 -8.01 2.53 22.14
N ASP A 71 -7.10 2.23 23.07
CA ASP A 71 -7.24 2.55 24.51
C ASP A 71 -8.57 2.09 25.14
N GLY A 72 -9.09 0.94 24.69
CA GLY A 72 -10.37 0.39 25.16
C GLY A 72 -11.61 0.92 24.45
N TYR A 73 -11.46 1.84 23.49
CA TYR A 73 -12.54 2.34 22.65
C TYR A 73 -12.60 1.63 21.30
N VAL A 74 -13.80 1.26 20.87
CA VAL A 74 -14.05 0.69 19.54
C VAL A 74 -14.14 1.83 18.53
N ASN A 75 -13.20 1.87 17.59
CA ASN A 75 -13.17 2.77 16.46
C ASN A 75 -13.49 2.01 15.18
N PHE A 76 -14.46 2.48 14.42
CA PHE A 76 -14.77 1.84 13.15
C PHE A 76 -13.75 2.24 12.08
N VAL A 77 -13.03 1.26 11.53
CA VAL A 77 -11.95 1.50 10.58
C VAL A 77 -12.12 0.61 9.38
N ASN A 78 -11.83 1.14 8.20
CA ASN A 78 -12.13 0.47 6.95
C ASN A 78 -10.87 0.29 6.09
N ASN A 79 -9.87 -0.36 6.69
CA ASN A 79 -8.58 -0.57 6.03
C ASN A 79 -8.70 -1.63 4.92
N ASP A 80 -9.68 -2.53 5.03
CA ASP A 80 -10.05 -3.51 4.02
C ASP A 80 -10.62 -2.86 2.76
N HIS A 81 -11.43 -1.80 2.85
CA HIS A 81 -11.86 -1.08 1.64
C HIS A 81 -10.68 -0.46 0.88
N CYS A 82 -9.65 0.03 1.57
CA CYS A 82 -8.45 0.56 0.92
C CYS A 82 -7.69 -0.53 0.13
N LEU A 83 -7.59 -1.75 0.69
CA LEU A 83 -6.97 -2.88 -0.01
C LEU A 83 -7.86 -3.45 -1.13
N LEU A 84 -9.18 -3.41 -0.97
CA LEU A 84 -10.12 -3.82 -2.01
C LEU A 84 -10.15 -2.82 -3.17
N SER A 85 -10.05 -1.52 -2.91
CA SER A 85 -10.01 -0.48 -3.94
C SER A 85 -8.67 -0.42 -4.68
N ALA A 86 -7.58 -0.88 -4.07
CA ALA A 86 -6.24 -0.91 -4.69
C ALA A 86 -6.20 -1.59 -6.06
N ARG A 87 -6.96 -2.69 -6.26
CA ARG A 87 -7.05 -3.34 -7.58
C ARG A 87 -7.78 -2.44 -8.59
N ALA A 88 -8.81 -1.72 -8.17
CA ALA A 88 -9.55 -0.81 -9.04
C ALA A 88 -8.64 0.30 -9.57
N THR A 89 -7.75 0.83 -8.75
CA THR A 89 -6.75 1.82 -9.15
C THR A 89 -5.95 1.39 -10.38
N LEU A 90 -5.44 0.15 -10.43
CA LEU A 90 -4.67 -0.33 -11.59
C LEU A 90 -5.43 -0.26 -12.91
N HIS A 91 -6.76 -0.40 -12.87
CA HIS A 91 -7.61 -0.30 -14.04
C HIS A 91 -8.00 1.16 -14.33
N LEU A 92 -8.37 1.91 -13.28
CA LEU A 92 -8.78 3.32 -13.39
C LEU A 92 -7.64 4.21 -13.90
N SER A 93 -6.39 3.96 -13.51
CA SER A 93 -5.21 4.70 -13.98
C SER A 93 -5.02 4.62 -15.50
N LYS A 94 -5.60 3.61 -16.17
CA LYS A 94 -5.57 3.46 -17.64
C LYS A 94 -6.71 4.19 -18.34
N MET A 95 -7.73 4.61 -17.59
CA MET A 95 -8.95 5.26 -18.09
C MET A 95 -8.91 6.78 -17.95
N VAL A 96 -7.90 7.31 -17.27
CA VAL A 96 -7.68 8.75 -17.08
C VAL A 96 -6.51 9.24 -17.95
N PRO A 97 -6.45 10.54 -18.29
CA PRO A 97 -5.29 11.10 -18.98
C PRO A 97 -3.99 10.81 -18.22
N ASN A 98 -2.87 10.63 -18.93
CA ASN A 98 -1.58 10.30 -18.31
C ASN A 98 -1.16 11.28 -17.20
N ALA A 99 -1.44 12.57 -17.37
CA ALA A 99 -1.18 13.60 -16.36
C ALA A 99 -1.95 13.38 -15.03
N ALA A 100 -3.03 12.61 -15.08
CA ALA A 100 -3.91 12.28 -13.96
C ALA A 100 -3.82 10.80 -13.53
N ALA A 101 -2.90 10.01 -14.10
CA ALA A 101 -2.81 8.56 -13.85
C ALA A 101 -2.55 8.19 -12.37
N GLY A 102 -2.03 9.13 -11.57
CA GLY A 102 -1.86 8.97 -10.12
C GLY A 102 -3.11 9.25 -9.28
N LEU A 103 -4.14 9.92 -9.80
CA LEU A 103 -5.34 10.27 -9.03
C LEU A 103 -6.09 9.07 -8.45
N PRO A 104 -6.25 7.94 -9.19
CA PRO A 104 -6.93 6.78 -8.63
C PRO A 104 -6.20 6.12 -7.45
N MET A 105 -4.93 6.47 -7.17
CA MET A 105 -4.18 6.00 -5.99
C MET A 105 -4.33 6.91 -4.78
N ALA A 106 -4.78 8.15 -4.95
CA ALA A 106 -4.84 9.16 -3.89
C ALA A 106 -6.14 9.07 -3.06
N GLN A 107 -6.73 7.87 -2.95
CA GLN A 107 -8.01 7.62 -2.28
C GLN A 107 -7.87 7.60 -0.76
#